data_AF-A0A1S6YAP1-F1
#
_entry.id   AF-A0A1S6YAP1-F1
#
_cell.length_a   1.000
_cell.length_b   1.000
_cell.length_c   1.000
_cell.angle_alpha   90.00
_cell.angle_beta   90.00
_cell.angle_gamma   90.00
#
_symmetry.space_group_name_H-M   'P 1'
#
loop_
_entity.id
_entity.type
_entity.pdbx_description
1 polymer ?
#
loop_
_entity_poly.entity_id
_entity_poly.type
_entity_poly.pdbx_seq_one_letter_code
_entity_poly.pdbx_strand_id
1 'polypeptide(L)'
;MFKKMTAFSCLVLFAVALSGCGADKGQEFLGRWTGENKTRMGKPTYIMDISKDGEIFHVNLETTADLVGYGKMEKNLQRFEAKAESDSVLSIAGGLSTMRLEDKVIYFDGTTYTRLK
;
A
#
# COMPACT_ATOMS: atom_id res chain seq x y z
N MET A 1 6.20 60.24 -0.32
CA MET A 1 6.57 59.00 0.40
C MET A 1 5.57 57.92 -0.01
N PHE A 2 5.91 56.63 0.02
CA PHE A 2 5.18 55.48 -0.57
C PHE A 2 5.57 55.10 -2.00
N LYS A 3 6.81 54.69 -2.17
CA LYS A 3 7.24 53.76 -3.21
C LYS A 3 8.08 52.71 -2.47
N LYS A 4 7.79 51.41 -2.66
CA LYS A 4 8.39 50.22 -2.00
C LYS A 4 7.48 49.51 -0.98
N MET A 5 6.37 48.90 -1.42
CA MET A 5 5.67 47.87 -0.61
C MET A 5 5.01 46.79 -1.50
N THR A 6 5.68 46.32 -2.55
CA THR A 6 5.14 45.25 -3.43
C THR A 6 5.96 43.97 -3.43
N ALA A 7 7.11 43.93 -2.74
CA ALA A 7 7.99 42.76 -2.75
C ALA A 7 7.67 41.71 -1.66
N PHE A 8 6.85 42.04 -0.65
CA PHE A 8 6.61 41.15 0.49
C PHE A 8 5.49 40.12 0.25
N SER A 9 4.68 40.30 -0.81
CA SER A 9 3.51 39.44 -1.06
C SER A 9 3.81 38.13 -1.79
N CYS A 10 4.99 38.01 -2.44
CA CYS A 10 5.36 36.77 -3.16
C CYS A 10 6.02 35.72 -2.25
N LEU A 11 6.58 36.11 -1.10
CA LEU A 11 7.34 35.16 -0.26
C LEU A 11 6.43 34.22 0.54
N VAL A 12 5.23 34.68 0.90
CA VAL A 12 4.27 33.90 1.70
C VAL A 12 3.58 32.82 0.86
N LEU A 13 3.43 33.04 -0.45
CA LEU A 13 2.81 32.07 -1.37
C LEU A 13 3.72 30.86 -1.69
N PHE A 14 5.04 31.01 -1.60
CA PHE A 14 5.99 29.90 -1.84
C PHE A 14 6.11 28.94 -0.66
N ALA A 15 5.87 29.40 0.57
CA ALA A 15 5.95 28.56 1.76
C ALA A 15 4.81 27.51 1.84
N VAL A 16 3.63 27.83 1.30
CA VAL A 16 2.47 26.92 1.31
C VAL A 16 2.54 25.86 0.19
N ALA A 17 3.34 26.11 -0.85
CA ALA A 17 3.57 25.13 -1.92
C ALA A 17 4.54 24.01 -1.50
N LEU A 18 5.41 24.26 -0.53
CA LEU A 18 6.37 23.28 -0.01
C LEU A 18 5.77 22.37 1.08
N SER A 19 4.75 22.82 1.81
CA SER A 19 4.03 21.97 2.78
C SER A 19 3.03 21.00 2.13
N GLY A 20 2.80 21.12 0.82
CA GLY A 20 2.04 20.15 0.02
C GLY A 20 2.91 19.10 -0.71
N CYS A 21 4.24 19.24 -0.67
CA CYS A 21 5.19 18.35 -1.35
C CYS A 21 5.54 17.14 -0.48
N GLY A 22 4.53 16.36 -0.13
CA GLY A 22 4.68 15.20 0.74
C GLY A 22 3.34 14.67 1.22
N ALA A 23 2.28 14.83 0.40
CA ALA A 23 1.06 14.08 0.62
C ALA A 23 1.46 12.62 0.83
N ASP A 24 0.99 12.06 1.93
CA ASP A 24 1.55 10.88 2.55
C ASP A 24 1.20 9.65 1.69
N LYS A 25 1.90 9.47 0.57
CA LYS A 25 1.51 8.60 -0.55
C LYS A 25 1.07 7.23 -0.08
N GLY A 26 0.07 6.67 -0.76
CA GLY A 26 -0.37 5.30 -0.55
C GLY A 26 -1.27 5.09 0.68
N GLN A 27 -1.88 6.13 1.24
CA GLN A 27 -2.83 5.98 2.36
C GLN A 27 -3.96 4.98 2.06
N GLU A 28 -4.40 4.90 0.81
CA GLU A 28 -5.52 4.03 0.45
C GLU A 28 -5.19 2.53 0.58
N PHE A 29 -3.90 2.16 0.67
CA PHE A 29 -3.49 0.79 0.96
C PHE A 29 -3.74 0.37 2.41
N LEU A 30 -3.83 1.32 3.34
CA LEU A 30 -3.95 1.01 4.77
C LEU A 30 -5.23 0.25 5.10
N GLY A 31 -5.08 -0.71 6.00
CA GLY A 31 -6.16 -1.53 6.53
C GLY A 31 -6.04 -3.00 6.14
N ARG A 32 -7.16 -3.71 6.29
CA ARG A 32 -7.23 -5.15 6.15
C ARG A 32 -7.98 -5.55 4.88
N TRP A 33 -7.44 -6.53 4.19
CA TRP A 33 -7.88 -6.97 2.87
C TRP A 33 -8.02 -8.48 2.82
N THR A 34 -8.99 -8.98 2.06
CA THR A 34 -9.16 -10.41 1.78
C THR A 34 -8.83 -10.70 0.33
N GLY A 35 -8.01 -11.73 0.11
CA GLY A 35 -7.51 -12.08 -1.21
C GLY A 35 -8.22 -13.28 -1.80
N GLU A 36 -8.46 -13.21 -3.10
CA GLU A 36 -8.94 -14.31 -3.93
C GLU A 36 -7.90 -14.63 -5.00
N ASN A 37 -7.48 -15.89 -5.07
CA ASN A 37 -6.65 -16.39 -6.15
C ASN A 37 -7.42 -17.43 -6.97
N LYS A 38 -7.89 -17.04 -8.15
CA LYS A 38 -8.70 -17.91 -9.02
C LYS A 38 -7.90 -18.99 -9.75
N THR A 39 -6.56 -18.95 -9.65
CA THR A 39 -5.67 -19.84 -10.41
C THR A 39 -5.08 -20.97 -9.58
N ARG A 40 -5.08 -20.86 -8.24
CA ARG A 40 -4.49 -21.87 -7.34
C ARG A 40 -5.51 -22.94 -6.94
N MET A 41 -5.08 -24.21 -7.01
CA MET A 41 -5.83 -25.34 -6.45
C MET A 41 -5.85 -25.27 -4.90
N GLY A 42 -6.88 -25.84 -4.26
CA GLY A 42 -6.93 -25.96 -2.80
C GLY A 42 -7.67 -24.86 -2.02
N LYS A 43 -8.36 -23.94 -2.72
CA LYS A 43 -9.14 -22.82 -2.11
C LYS A 43 -8.41 -22.11 -0.95
N PRO A 44 -7.21 -21.59 -1.17
CA PRO A 44 -6.49 -20.83 -0.16
C PRO A 44 -7.28 -19.59 0.27
N THR A 45 -7.23 -19.25 1.55
CA THR A 45 -7.73 -17.97 2.08
C THR A 45 -6.55 -17.05 2.33
N TYR A 46 -6.63 -15.82 1.84
CA TYR A 46 -5.61 -14.80 2.03
C TYR A 46 -6.16 -13.63 2.84
N ILE A 47 -5.39 -13.19 3.84
CA ILE A 47 -5.66 -11.98 4.60
C ILE A 47 -4.40 -11.13 4.59
N MET A 48 -4.53 -9.92 4.09
CA MET A 48 -3.45 -8.94 4.06
C MET A 48 -3.79 -7.80 5.02
N ASP A 49 -2.87 -7.47 5.90
CA ASP A 49 -2.96 -6.32 6.80
C ASP A 49 -1.81 -5.37 6.49
N ILE A 50 -2.15 -4.11 6.16
CA ILE A 50 -1.18 -3.09 5.79
C ILE A 50 -1.26 -1.96 6.81
N SER A 51 -0.13 -1.71 7.48
CA SER A 51 0.09 -0.56 8.33
C SER A 51 1.26 0.27 7.82
N LYS A 52 1.46 1.46 8.40
CA LYS A 52 2.53 2.37 8.02
C LYS A 52 3.18 2.97 9.26
N ASP A 53 4.51 3.01 9.26
CA ASP A 53 5.35 3.69 10.24
C ASP A 53 6.38 4.57 9.50
N GLY A 54 6.29 5.88 9.72
CA GLY A 54 7.01 6.86 8.89
C GLY A 54 6.70 6.68 7.40
N GLU A 55 7.74 6.47 6.59
CA GLU A 55 7.60 6.24 5.13
C GLU A 55 7.44 4.75 4.76
N ILE A 56 7.54 3.84 5.73
CA ILE A 56 7.57 2.40 5.49
C ILE A 56 6.19 1.80 5.71
N PHE A 57 5.73 1.05 4.72
CA PHE A 57 4.54 0.22 4.82
C PHE A 57 4.95 -1.18 5.29
N HIS A 58 4.29 -1.67 6.33
CA HIS A 58 4.41 -3.05 6.79
C HIS A 58 3.24 -3.86 6.25
N VAL A 59 3.54 -4.83 5.41
CA VAL A 59 2.55 -5.70 4.78
C VAL A 59 2.66 -7.09 5.40
N ASN A 60 1.63 -7.48 6.15
CA ASN A 60 1.52 -8.82 6.72
C ASN A 60 0.52 -9.64 5.88
N LEU A 61 1.02 -10.66 5.20
CA LEU A 61 0.21 -11.57 4.39
C LEU A 61 0.06 -12.92 5.07
N GLU A 62 -1.13 -13.18 5.58
CA GLU A 62 -1.53 -14.48 6.10
C GLU A 62 -2.18 -15.30 4.99
N THR A 63 -1.68 -16.51 4.80
CA THR A 63 -2.26 -17.50 3.89
C THR A 63 -2.65 -18.73 4.68
N THR A 64 -3.89 -19.19 4.53
CA THR A 64 -4.30 -20.51 5.02
C THR A 64 -4.66 -21.38 3.82
N ALA A 65 -3.97 -22.52 3.66
CA ALA A 65 -4.15 -23.41 2.51
C ALA A 65 -3.85 -24.87 2.88
N ASP A 66 -4.51 -25.81 2.21
CA ASP A 66 -4.09 -27.21 2.19
C ASP A 66 -3.05 -27.39 1.08
N LEU A 67 -1.77 -27.23 1.43
CA LEU A 67 -0.66 -27.27 0.47
C LEU A 67 -0.38 -28.67 -0.08
N VAL A 68 -0.77 -29.72 0.66
CA VAL A 68 -0.42 -31.11 0.39
C VAL A 68 -1.62 -31.97 -0.04
N GLY A 69 -2.84 -31.44 0.00
CA GLY A 69 -4.05 -32.10 -0.47
C GLY A 69 -4.61 -33.16 0.47
N TYR A 70 -4.17 -33.19 1.73
CA TYR A 70 -4.62 -34.16 2.74
C TYR A 70 -5.77 -33.63 3.62
N GLY A 71 -6.35 -32.49 3.27
CA GLY A 71 -7.41 -31.81 4.03
C GLY A 71 -6.93 -31.02 5.24
N LYS A 72 -5.61 -30.94 5.45
CA LYS A 72 -5.02 -30.19 6.58
C LYS A 72 -4.72 -28.76 6.14
N MET A 73 -5.47 -27.81 6.67
CA MET A 73 -5.23 -26.39 6.44
C MET A 73 -4.01 -25.93 7.25
N GLU A 74 -3.00 -25.40 6.56
CA GLU A 74 -1.81 -24.82 7.18
C GLU A 74 -1.79 -23.31 7.02
N LYS A 75 -1.40 -22.63 8.10
CA LYS A 75 -1.31 -21.17 8.15
C LYS A 75 0.15 -20.75 7.98
N ASN A 76 0.39 -19.87 7.02
CA ASN A 76 1.67 -19.24 6.76
C ASN A 76 1.54 -17.72 6.90
N LEU A 77 2.58 -17.07 7.43
CA LEU A 77 2.66 -15.62 7.57
C LEU A 77 3.91 -15.10 6.88
N GLN A 78 3.72 -14.30 5.84
CA GLN A 78 4.77 -13.57 5.15
C GLN A 78 4.73 -12.10 5.60
N ARG A 79 5.91 -11.50 5.77
CA ARG A 79 6.06 -10.10 6.15
C ARG A 79 6.90 -9.39 5.12
N PHE A 80 6.42 -8.24 4.66
CA PHE A 80 7.12 -7.40 3.71
C PHE A 80 7.21 -5.97 4.21
N GLU A 81 8.26 -5.29 3.79
CA GLU A 81 8.41 -3.86 3.92
C GLU A 81 8.32 -3.23 2.52
N ALA A 82 7.57 -2.14 2.42
CA ALA A 82 7.33 -1.45 1.16
C ALA A 82 7.47 0.07 1.30
N LYS A 83 7.74 0.73 0.19
CA LYS A 83 7.70 2.20 0.06
C LYS A 83 6.70 2.61 -1.00
N ALA A 84 6.03 3.73 -0.79
CA ALA A 84 5.12 4.28 -1.78
C ALA A 84 5.88 5.02 -2.89
N GLU A 85 5.81 4.49 -4.10
CA GLU A 85 6.32 5.18 -5.30
C GLU A 85 5.31 6.25 -5.76
N SER A 86 4.02 5.94 -5.63
CA SER A 86 2.88 6.81 -5.91
C SER A 86 1.70 6.49 -4.99
N ASP A 87 0.58 7.18 -5.14
CA ASP A 87 -0.64 6.91 -4.36
C ASP A 87 -1.23 5.51 -4.60
N SER A 88 -0.93 4.91 -5.75
CA SER A 88 -1.48 3.62 -6.18
C SER A 88 -0.43 2.53 -6.37
N VAL A 89 0.83 2.76 -5.97
CA VAL A 89 1.91 1.79 -6.13
C VAL A 89 2.81 1.74 -4.89
N LEU A 90 2.90 0.55 -4.28
CA LEU A 90 3.93 0.23 -3.31
C LEU A 90 5.03 -0.64 -3.96
N SER A 91 6.27 -0.28 -3.70
CA SER A 91 7.48 -1.02 -4.09
C SER A 91 7.97 -1.83 -2.90
N ILE A 92 8.06 -3.15 -3.08
CA ILE A 92 8.50 -4.09 -2.04
C ILE A 92 9.95 -4.47 -2.28
N ALA A 93 10.73 -4.54 -1.19
CA ALA A 93 12.14 -4.94 -1.23
C ALA A 93 12.98 -4.15 -2.27
N GLY A 94 12.75 -2.84 -2.35
CA GLY A 94 13.48 -1.96 -3.27
C GLY A 94 13.13 -2.13 -4.75
N GLY A 95 11.94 -2.66 -5.07
CA GLY A 95 11.42 -2.74 -6.45
C GLY A 95 11.44 -4.14 -7.06
N LEU A 96 11.81 -5.17 -6.29
CA LEU A 96 11.77 -6.57 -6.74
C LEU A 96 10.34 -7.07 -6.95
N SER A 97 9.38 -6.48 -6.25
CA SER A 97 7.96 -6.70 -6.48
C SER A 97 7.21 -5.39 -6.31
N THR A 98 6.07 -5.29 -6.99
CA THR A 98 5.19 -4.12 -6.91
C THR A 98 3.79 -4.56 -6.53
N MET A 99 3.16 -3.76 -5.68
CA MET A 99 1.77 -3.89 -5.30
C MET A 99 1.02 -2.69 -5.88
N ARG A 100 -0.06 -2.95 -6.61
CA ARG A 100 -0.87 -1.92 -7.27
C ARG A 100 -2.25 -1.82 -6.65
N LEU A 101 -2.75 -0.60 -6.49
CA LEU A 101 -4.13 -0.32 -6.11
C LEU A 101 -4.86 0.29 -7.29
N GLU A 102 -5.90 -0.40 -7.78
CA GLU A 102 -6.75 0.08 -8.87
C GLU A 102 -8.20 -0.19 -8.50
N ASP A 103 -9.07 0.81 -8.64
CA ASP A 103 -10.51 0.70 -8.33
C ASP A 103 -10.83 0.08 -6.95
N LYS A 104 -10.04 0.44 -5.93
CA LYS A 104 -10.14 -0.10 -4.55
C LYS A 104 -9.86 -1.61 -4.45
N VAL A 105 -9.12 -2.17 -5.40
CA VAL A 105 -8.62 -3.54 -5.42
C VAL A 105 -7.09 -3.52 -5.42
N ILE A 106 -6.49 -4.27 -4.51
CA ILE A 106 -5.04 -4.48 -4.52
C ILE A 106 -4.70 -5.68 -5.40
N TYR A 107 -3.74 -5.50 -6.29
CA TYR A 107 -3.15 -6.56 -7.10
C TYR A 107 -1.74 -6.84 -6.60
N PHE A 108 -1.51 -8.06 -6.13
CA PHE A 108 -0.22 -8.47 -5.59
C PHE A 108 -0.02 -9.98 -5.69
N ASP A 109 1.16 -10.40 -6.19
CA ASP A 109 1.56 -11.82 -6.31
C ASP A 109 0.48 -12.72 -6.96
N GLY A 110 -0.11 -12.24 -8.05
CA GLY A 110 -1.16 -12.96 -8.78
C GLY A 110 -2.49 -13.14 -8.01
N THR A 111 -2.67 -12.40 -6.91
CA THR A 111 -3.87 -12.43 -6.07
C THR A 111 -4.50 -11.04 -6.05
N THR A 112 -5.83 -10.99 -6.13
CA THR A 112 -6.60 -9.75 -6.00
C THR A 112 -7.15 -9.65 -4.59
N TYR A 113 -6.99 -8.49 -3.95
CA TYR A 113 -7.46 -8.25 -2.60
C TYR A 113 -8.50 -7.14 -2.57
N THR A 114 -9.59 -7.38 -1.85
CA THR A 114 -10.66 -6.41 -1.61
C THR A 114 -10.72 -6.06 -0.13
N ARG A 115 -11.16 -4.84 0.19
CA ARG A 115 -11.26 -4.42 1.60
C ARG A 115 -12.14 -5.39 2.38
N LEU A 116 -11.64 -5.87 3.51
CA LEU A 116 -12.43 -6.60 4.47
C LEU A 116 -13.33 -5.59 5.19
N LYS A 117 -14.65 -5.82 5.15
CA LYS A 117 -15.65 -4.95 5.81
C LYS A 117 -15.55 -5.02 7.33
#